data_AF-A0A8J7F0N9-F1
#
_entry.id   AF-A0A8J7F0N9-F1
#
_cell.length_a   1.000
_cell.length_b   1.000
_cell.length_c   1.000
_cell.angle_alpha   90.00
_cell.angle_beta   90.00
_cell.angle_gamma   90.00
#
_symmetry.space_group_name_H-M   'P 1'
#
loop_
_entity.id
_entity.type
_entity.pdbx_description
1 polymer ?
#
loop_
_entity_poly.entity_id
_entity_poly.type
_entity_poly.pdbx_seq_one_letter_code
_entity_poly.pdbx_strand_id
1 'polypeptide(L)'
;MLTSSSLQRETAQTTVKLRRLTSELRTDRLPLEQWQSRFTDTLRAAHLSAAEIAADGTLTPPYEAIVDEVLAEELDYLSKFADDLASGQYDEEVSPVRYTALERAGLYAAALALTYSRATILTRQSQGHTQAWRRLNALARSCKQCVEYQTFGWVGIDEVVAIGHRCACRGRCKCHISFR
;
A
#
# COMPACT_ATOMS: atom_id res chain seq x y z
N MET A 1 -13.40 -0.89 -13.72
CA MET A 1 -13.34 -1.95 -12.68
C MET A 1 -12.91 -1.33 -11.37
N LEU A 2 -13.64 -1.64 -10.30
CA LEU A 2 -13.32 -1.28 -8.93
C LEU A 2 -12.15 -2.16 -8.45
N THR A 3 -11.26 -1.64 -7.61
CA THR A 3 -10.34 -2.48 -6.80
C THR A 3 -11.11 -3.65 -6.20
N SER A 4 -10.54 -4.86 -6.24
CA SER A 4 -11.16 -6.08 -5.68
C SER A 4 -11.78 -5.80 -4.30
N SER A 5 -13.02 -6.23 -4.08
CA SER A 5 -13.69 -6.07 -2.78
C SER A 5 -12.88 -6.72 -1.64
N SER A 6 -12.11 -7.76 -1.96
CA SER A 6 -11.21 -8.40 -1.00
C SER A 6 -10.04 -7.49 -0.61
N LEU A 7 -9.40 -6.83 -1.58
CA LEU A 7 -8.32 -5.87 -1.29
C LEU A 7 -8.84 -4.69 -0.44
N GLN A 8 -10.02 -4.17 -0.76
CA GLN A 8 -10.62 -3.08 0.02
C GLN A 8 -10.88 -3.47 1.48
N ARG A 9 -11.36 -4.70 1.70
CA ARG A 9 -11.53 -5.25 3.05
C ARG A 9 -10.19 -5.40 3.76
N GLU A 10 -9.18 -5.95 3.09
CA GLU A 10 -7.84 -6.10 3.67
C GLU A 10 -7.26 -4.74 4.08
N THR A 11 -7.24 -3.76 3.17
CA THR A 11 -6.80 -2.39 3.48
C THR A 11 -7.53 -1.78 4.68
N ALA A 12 -8.85 -1.94 4.77
CA ALA A 12 -9.63 -1.41 5.89
C ALA A 12 -9.27 -2.11 7.21
N GLN A 13 -9.13 -3.43 7.20
CA GLN A 13 -8.74 -4.21 8.38
C GLN A 13 -7.32 -3.89 8.84
N THR A 14 -6.36 -3.82 7.92
CA THR A 14 -4.98 -3.40 8.22
C THR A 14 -4.96 -2.00 8.82
N THR A 15 -5.70 -1.05 8.24
CA THR A 15 -5.81 0.32 8.78
C THR A 15 -6.25 0.33 10.24
N VAL A 16 -7.28 -0.44 10.58
CA VAL A 16 -7.79 -0.55 11.95
C VAL A 16 -6.75 -1.17 12.88
N LYS A 17 -6.08 -2.27 12.46
CA LYS A 17 -5.05 -2.95 13.26
C LYS A 17 -3.86 -2.02 13.56
N LEU A 18 -3.33 -1.34 12.55
CA LEU A 18 -2.17 -0.44 12.70
C LEU A 18 -2.48 0.77 13.59
N ARG A 19 -3.69 1.34 13.44
CA ARG A 19 -4.17 2.41 14.33
C ARG A 19 -4.31 1.93 15.76
N ARG A 20 -4.85 0.74 15.97
CA ARG A 20 -4.99 0.15 17.30
C ARG A 20 -3.63 -0.06 17.96
N LEU A 21 -2.66 -0.66 17.28
CA LEU A 21 -1.29 -0.83 17.80
C LEU A 21 -0.70 0.52 18.23
N THR A 22 -0.85 1.54 17.39
CA THR A 22 -0.34 2.90 17.66
C THR A 22 -1.08 3.56 18.83
N SER A 23 -2.37 3.29 19.01
CA SER A 23 -3.12 3.76 20.18
C SER A 23 -2.68 3.05 21.47
N GLU A 24 -2.37 1.76 21.41
CA GLU A 24 -1.86 0.99 22.56
C GLU A 24 -0.47 1.50 22.97
N LEU A 25 0.38 1.86 21.99
CA LEU A 25 1.65 2.55 22.24
C LEU A 25 1.45 3.88 22.96
N ARG A 26 0.59 4.76 22.43
CA ARG A 26 0.33 6.10 23.01
C ARG A 26 -0.30 6.08 24.40
N THR A 27 -0.86 4.95 24.81
CA THR A 27 -1.49 4.78 26.14
C THR A 27 -0.61 3.95 27.08
N ASP A 28 0.67 3.78 26.74
CA ASP A 28 1.67 3.01 27.47
C ASP A 28 1.29 1.53 27.73
N ARG A 29 0.36 1.00 26.92
CA ARG A 29 -0.07 -0.40 26.98
C ARG A 29 0.80 -1.32 26.12
N LEU A 30 1.63 -0.75 25.25
CA LEU A 30 2.51 -1.48 24.34
C LEU A 30 3.85 -0.73 24.21
N PRO A 31 4.98 -1.30 24.68
CA PRO A 31 6.29 -0.66 24.53
C PRO A 31 6.67 -0.44 23.06
N LEU A 32 7.45 0.60 22.76
CA LEU A 32 7.82 0.99 21.39
C LEU A 32 8.42 -0.16 20.56
N GLU A 33 9.34 -0.94 21.14
CA GLU A 33 9.94 -2.10 20.45
C GLU A 33 8.89 -3.16 20.09
N GLN A 34 7.96 -3.46 21.02
CA GLN A 34 6.88 -4.41 20.76
C GLN A 34 5.88 -3.86 19.74
N TRP A 35 5.62 -2.56 19.77
CA TRP A 35 4.82 -1.89 18.75
C TRP A 35 5.45 -2.05 17.37
N GLN A 36 6.75 -1.75 17.23
CA GLN A 36 7.44 -1.81 15.94
C GLN A 36 7.46 -3.23 15.38
N SER A 37 7.73 -4.25 16.21
CA SER A 37 7.66 -5.66 15.82
C SER A 37 6.25 -6.07 15.38
N ARG A 38 5.22 -5.80 16.18
CA ARG A 38 3.83 -6.18 15.83
C ARG A 38 3.30 -5.42 14.62
N PHE A 39 3.72 -4.17 14.45
CA PHE A 39 3.38 -3.36 13.28
C PHE A 39 3.99 -3.95 12.02
N THR A 40 5.27 -4.33 12.08
CA THR A 40 6.00 -5.01 11.00
C THR A 40 5.31 -6.31 10.61
N ASP A 41 4.98 -7.17 11.58
CA ASP A 41 4.31 -8.45 11.32
C ASP A 41 2.92 -8.26 10.71
N THR A 42 2.17 -7.28 11.22
CA THR A 42 0.84 -6.93 10.68
C THR A 42 0.94 -6.46 9.23
N LEU A 43 1.94 -5.64 8.92
CA LEU A 43 2.15 -5.11 7.58
C LEU A 43 2.59 -6.22 6.61
N ARG A 44 3.56 -7.06 7.02
CA ARG A 44 4.00 -8.23 6.24
C ARG A 44 2.84 -9.16 5.89
N ALA A 45 2.02 -9.53 6.89
CA ALA A 45 0.85 -10.39 6.67
C ALA A 45 -0.15 -9.77 5.69
N ALA A 46 -0.38 -8.46 5.77
CA ALA A 46 -1.28 -7.74 4.87
C ALA A 46 -0.73 -7.69 3.42
N HIS A 47 0.58 -7.51 3.23
CA HIS A 47 1.19 -7.57 1.90
C HIS A 47 1.10 -8.97 1.28
N LEU A 48 1.34 -10.03 2.06
CA LEU A 48 1.15 -11.41 1.62
C LEU A 48 -0.31 -11.65 1.18
N SER A 49 -1.28 -11.23 1.99
CA SER A 49 -2.69 -11.34 1.63
C SER A 49 -3.03 -10.55 0.36
N ALA A 50 -2.51 -9.33 0.20
CA ALA A 50 -2.72 -8.53 -1.00
C ALA A 50 -2.14 -9.20 -2.26
N ALA A 51 -0.98 -9.85 -2.15
CA ALA A 51 -0.39 -10.63 -3.23
C ALA A 51 -1.22 -11.89 -3.54
N GLU A 52 -1.71 -12.60 -2.52
CA GLU A 52 -2.53 -13.80 -2.66
C GLU A 52 -3.86 -13.50 -3.37
N ILE A 53 -4.51 -12.38 -3.00
CA ILE A 53 -5.73 -11.89 -3.64
C ILE A 53 -5.48 -11.55 -5.13
N ALA A 54 -4.28 -11.09 -5.48
CA ALA A 54 -3.93 -10.79 -6.86
C ALA A 54 -3.56 -12.04 -7.67
N ALA A 55 -2.94 -13.02 -7.03
CA ALA A 55 -2.51 -14.29 -7.63
C ALA A 55 -3.66 -15.27 -7.87
N ASP A 56 -4.91 -14.90 -7.53
CA ASP A 56 -6.08 -15.78 -7.53
C ASP A 56 -5.86 -17.08 -6.71
N GLY A 57 -5.05 -17.00 -5.65
CA GLY A 57 -4.89 -18.05 -4.63
C GLY A 57 -3.45 -18.51 -4.38
N THR A 58 -2.72 -18.99 -5.37
CA THR A 58 -1.39 -19.60 -5.11
C THR A 58 -0.27 -18.58 -5.18
N LEU A 59 0.35 -18.30 -4.04
CA LEU A 59 1.62 -17.57 -3.98
C LEU A 59 2.77 -18.48 -4.46
N THR A 60 3.56 -17.94 -5.39
CA THR A 60 4.81 -18.53 -5.88
C THR A 60 5.97 -17.57 -5.58
N PRO A 61 7.25 -18.01 -5.64
CA PRO A 61 8.38 -17.16 -5.28
C PRO A 61 8.43 -15.78 -5.97
N PRO A 62 8.03 -15.62 -7.25
CA PRO A 62 7.92 -14.29 -7.87
C PRO A 62 6.96 -13.31 -7.16
N TYR A 63 5.87 -13.78 -6.56
CA TYR A 63 4.95 -12.93 -5.80
C TYR A 63 5.53 -12.56 -4.44
N GLU A 64 6.24 -13.48 -3.79
CA GLU A 64 6.95 -13.23 -2.52
C GLU A 64 8.04 -12.17 -2.72
N ALA A 65 8.79 -12.22 -3.83
CA ALA A 65 9.77 -11.20 -4.17
C ALA A 65 9.14 -9.80 -4.32
N ILE A 66 7.93 -9.70 -4.88
CA ILE A 66 7.17 -8.43 -4.94
C ILE A 66 6.83 -7.94 -3.53
N VAL A 67 6.41 -8.85 -2.64
CA VAL A 67 6.09 -8.52 -1.24
C VAL A 67 7.33 -8.00 -0.54
N ASP A 68 8.45 -8.69 -0.63
CA ASP A 68 9.69 -8.32 0.06
C ASP A 68 10.23 -6.97 -0.42
N GLU A 69 10.22 -6.70 -1.74
CA GLU A 69 10.66 -5.41 -2.29
C GLU A 69 9.82 -4.24 -1.76
N VAL A 70 8.49 -4.38 -1.81
CA VAL A 70 7.59 -3.30 -1.34
C VAL A 70 7.68 -3.15 0.18
N LEU A 71 7.72 -4.25 0.92
CA LEU A 71 7.81 -4.24 2.37
C LEU A 71 9.11 -3.58 2.84
N ALA A 72 10.24 -3.83 2.18
CA ALA A 72 11.51 -3.19 2.52
C ALA A 72 11.41 -1.65 2.51
N GLU A 73 10.80 -1.07 1.46
CA GLU A 73 10.58 0.38 1.39
C GLU A 73 9.67 0.89 2.54
N GLU A 74 8.62 0.14 2.85
CA GLU A 74 7.71 0.51 3.95
C GLU A 74 8.38 0.39 5.33
N LEU A 75 9.28 -0.57 5.53
CA LEU A 75 10.02 -0.71 6.79
C LEU A 75 11.04 0.42 6.98
N ASP A 76 11.62 0.96 5.91
CA ASP A 76 12.46 2.17 5.99
C ASP A 76 11.64 3.39 6.46
N TYR A 77 10.41 3.55 5.95
CA TYR A 77 9.51 4.59 6.45
C TYR A 77 9.08 4.32 7.90
N LEU A 78 8.80 3.06 8.27
CA LEU A 78 8.39 2.69 9.62
C LEU A 78 9.48 2.97 10.65
N SER A 79 10.75 2.71 10.32
CA SER A 79 11.88 3.04 11.19
C SER A 79 11.91 4.53 11.55
N LYS A 80 11.82 5.40 10.53
CA LYS A 80 11.73 6.86 10.75
C LYS A 80 10.50 7.25 11.56
N PHE A 81 9.36 6.60 11.31
CA PHE A 81 8.15 6.86 12.09
C PHE A 81 8.31 6.45 13.56
N ALA A 82 9.05 5.37 13.85
CA ALA A 82 9.38 4.99 15.23
C ALA A 82 10.25 6.06 15.91
N ASP A 83 11.25 6.61 15.21
CA ASP A 83 12.09 7.71 15.72
C ASP A 83 11.27 8.99 15.98
N ASP A 84 10.38 9.35 15.05
CA ASP A 84 9.47 10.48 15.22
C ASP A 84 8.53 10.29 16.44
N LEU A 85 8.06 9.07 16.69
CA LEU A 85 7.25 8.75 17.87
C LEU A 85 8.07 8.83 19.16
N ALA A 86 9.29 8.30 19.17
CA ALA A 86 10.17 8.32 20.33
C ALA A 86 10.60 9.74 20.72
N SER A 87 10.72 10.63 19.72
CA SER A 87 11.09 12.04 19.93
C SER A 87 9.91 12.96 20.29
N GLY A 88 8.68 12.43 20.35
CA GLY A 88 7.49 13.22 20.70
C GLY A 88 6.96 14.12 19.56
N GLN A 89 7.38 13.90 18.31
CA GLN A 89 6.98 14.74 17.17
C GLN A 89 5.46 14.76 16.93
N TYR A 90 4.75 13.72 17.38
CA TYR A 90 3.30 13.59 17.25
C TYR A 90 2.53 13.96 18.54
N ASP A 91 3.21 14.51 19.55
CA ASP A 91 2.55 15.03 20.75
C ASP A 91 1.88 16.37 20.43
N GLU A 92 0.60 16.47 20.77
CA GLU A 92 -0.25 17.63 20.44
C GLU A 92 0.25 18.93 21.09
N GLU A 93 0.99 18.82 22.19
CA GLU A 93 1.62 19.95 22.89
C GLU A 93 2.91 20.43 22.22
N VAL A 94 3.59 19.56 21.46
CA VAL A 94 4.95 19.79 20.96
C VAL A 94 4.96 20.33 19.53
N SER A 95 3.96 20.01 18.71
CA SER A 95 3.94 20.42 17.31
C SER A 95 2.51 20.63 16.80
N PRO A 96 2.22 21.69 16.03
CA PRO A 96 0.99 21.79 15.26
C PRO A 96 1.04 20.74 14.14
N VAL A 97 0.76 19.49 14.48
CA VAL A 97 0.98 18.36 13.58
C VAL A 97 -0.07 18.40 12.47
N ARG A 98 0.37 18.34 11.21
CA ARG A 98 -0.53 18.21 10.04
C ARG A 98 -1.34 16.89 10.04
N TYR A 99 -0.87 15.88 10.77
CA TYR A 99 -1.49 14.55 10.90
C TYR A 99 -1.19 13.97 12.28
N THR A 100 -2.17 13.36 12.93
CA THR A 100 -1.96 12.60 14.17
C THR A 100 -1.14 11.33 13.91
N ALA A 101 -0.50 10.78 14.95
CA ALA A 101 0.20 9.49 14.88
C ALA A 101 -0.73 8.36 14.36
N LEU A 102 -2.00 8.37 14.76
CA LEU A 102 -3.00 7.39 14.31
C LEU A 102 -3.32 7.53 12.83
N GLU A 103 -3.43 8.76 12.32
CA GLU A 103 -3.62 8.99 10.90
C GLU A 103 -2.40 8.55 10.10
N ARG A 104 -1.19 8.88 10.58
CA ARG A 104 0.07 8.45 9.96
C ARG A 104 0.17 6.93 9.90
N ALA A 105 -0.08 6.24 11.01
CA ALA A 105 -0.09 4.78 11.09
C ALA A 105 -1.05 4.14 10.07
N GLY A 106 -2.23 4.72 9.89
CA GLY A 106 -3.21 4.24 8.92
C GLY A 106 -2.76 4.36 7.45
N LEU A 107 -1.80 5.22 7.13
CA LEU A 107 -1.33 5.41 5.75
C LEU A 107 -0.53 4.21 5.21
N TYR A 108 0.10 3.40 6.06
CA TYR A 108 0.86 2.22 5.64
C TYR A 108 -0.03 1.19 4.92
N ALA A 109 -1.30 1.09 5.30
CA ALA A 109 -2.25 0.20 4.61
C ALA A 109 -2.50 0.61 3.13
N ALA A 110 -2.21 1.85 2.74
CA ALA A 110 -2.34 2.27 1.33
C ALA A 110 -1.27 1.63 0.43
N ALA A 111 -0.12 1.23 0.99
CA ALA A 111 0.96 0.57 0.25
C ALA A 111 0.54 -0.79 -0.32
N LEU A 112 -0.49 -1.43 0.25
CA LEU A 112 -1.05 -2.69 -0.24
C LEU A 112 -1.52 -2.59 -1.70
N ALA A 113 -1.94 -1.40 -2.14
CA ALA A 113 -2.34 -1.18 -3.54
C ALA A 113 -1.17 -1.42 -4.52
N LEU A 114 0.08 -1.16 -4.10
CA LEU A 114 1.27 -1.41 -4.91
C LEU A 114 1.56 -2.90 -5.05
N THR A 115 1.60 -3.62 -3.93
CA THR A 115 1.78 -5.09 -3.95
C THR A 115 0.70 -5.76 -4.78
N TYR A 116 -0.58 -5.44 -4.54
CA TYR A 116 -1.68 -5.99 -5.32
C TYR A 116 -1.52 -5.68 -6.82
N SER A 117 -1.15 -4.45 -7.18
CA SER A 117 -1.03 -4.07 -8.58
C SER A 117 0.13 -4.77 -9.28
N ARG A 118 1.30 -4.88 -8.64
CA ARG A 118 2.46 -5.59 -9.19
C ARG A 118 2.17 -7.08 -9.36
N ALA A 119 1.57 -7.69 -8.34
CA ALA A 119 1.12 -9.07 -8.40
C ALA A 119 0.07 -9.29 -9.51
N THR A 120 -0.90 -8.38 -9.66
CA THR A 120 -1.91 -8.47 -10.72
C THR A 120 -1.27 -8.41 -12.11
N ILE A 121 -0.28 -7.54 -12.32
CA ILE A 121 0.46 -7.45 -13.58
C ILE A 121 1.14 -8.79 -13.90
N LEU A 122 1.84 -9.36 -12.92
CA LEU A 122 2.48 -10.67 -13.03
C LEU A 122 1.48 -11.78 -13.37
N THR A 123 0.35 -11.83 -12.66
CA THR A 123 -0.73 -12.80 -12.92
C THR A 123 -1.26 -12.66 -14.34
N ARG A 124 -1.57 -11.43 -14.79
CA ARG A 124 -2.10 -11.17 -16.13
C ARG A 124 -1.08 -11.51 -17.23
N GLN A 125 0.21 -11.27 -16.98
CA GLN A 125 1.28 -11.68 -17.88
C GLN A 125 1.34 -13.20 -18.04
N SER A 126 1.24 -13.96 -16.94
CA SER A 126 1.18 -15.44 -16.98
C SER A 126 -0.06 -15.98 -17.73
N GLN A 127 -1.14 -15.19 -17.79
CA GLN A 127 -2.36 -15.49 -18.54
C GLN A 127 -2.28 -15.12 -20.03
N GLY A 128 -1.13 -14.61 -20.50
CA GLY A 128 -0.88 -14.29 -21.91
C GLY A 128 -1.24 -12.86 -22.32
N HIS A 129 -1.63 -11.99 -21.39
CA HIS A 129 -1.79 -10.57 -21.71
C HIS A 129 -0.43 -9.93 -21.98
N THR A 130 -0.37 -9.11 -23.02
CA THR A 130 0.88 -8.49 -23.49
C THR A 130 0.87 -6.98 -23.36
N GLN A 131 -0.32 -6.38 -23.20
CA GLN A 131 -0.47 -4.94 -23.06
C GLN A 131 -1.31 -4.56 -21.84
N ALA A 132 -0.98 -3.40 -21.29
CA ALA A 132 -1.69 -2.84 -20.15
C ALA A 132 -1.91 -1.33 -20.32
N TRP A 133 -2.95 -0.81 -19.67
CA TRP A 133 -3.28 0.63 -19.70
C TRP A 133 -3.79 1.10 -18.33
N ARG A 134 -3.18 2.15 -17.79
CA ARG A 134 -3.67 2.86 -16.59
C ARG A 134 -4.89 3.69 -16.92
N ARG A 135 -6.01 3.40 -16.27
CA ARG A 135 -7.28 4.13 -16.47
C ARG A 135 -7.72 4.84 -15.19
N LEU A 136 -8.09 6.10 -15.32
CA LEU A 136 -8.66 6.87 -14.23
C LEU A 136 -10.07 6.37 -13.91
N ASN A 137 -10.52 6.68 -12.70
CA ASN A 137 -11.91 6.57 -12.33
C ASN A 137 -12.56 7.95 -12.52
N ALA A 138 -13.52 8.04 -13.44
CA ALA A 138 -14.18 9.31 -13.81
C ALA A 138 -14.88 10.00 -12.62
N LEU A 139 -15.25 9.26 -11.58
CA LEU A 139 -15.91 9.77 -10.39
C LEU A 139 -14.94 10.12 -9.25
N ALA A 140 -13.64 9.91 -9.44
CA ALA A 140 -12.63 10.13 -8.41
C ALA A 140 -11.63 11.24 -8.79
N ARG A 141 -11.24 12.05 -7.80
CA ARG A 141 -10.16 13.01 -7.98
C ARG A 141 -8.83 12.28 -8.20
N SER A 142 -8.20 12.58 -9.33
CA SER A 142 -6.93 11.95 -9.74
C SER A 142 -5.75 12.89 -9.48
N CYS A 143 -4.61 12.33 -9.07
CA CYS A 143 -3.36 13.09 -8.95
C CYS A 143 -2.73 13.32 -10.33
N LYS A 144 -1.85 14.32 -10.43
CA LYS A 144 -1.19 14.73 -11.69
C LYS A 144 -0.55 13.54 -12.42
N GLN A 145 0.21 12.71 -11.70
CA GLN A 145 0.89 11.55 -12.29
C GLN A 145 -0.09 10.51 -12.83
N CYS A 146 -1.21 10.26 -12.15
CA CYS A 146 -2.20 9.31 -12.66
C CYS A 146 -2.88 9.83 -13.94
N VAL A 147 -3.09 11.14 -14.06
CA VAL A 147 -3.62 11.75 -15.29
C VAL A 147 -2.64 11.55 -16.44
N GLU A 148 -1.35 11.78 -16.19
CA GLU A 148 -0.28 11.53 -17.15
C GLU A 148 -0.21 10.07 -17.59
N TYR A 149 -0.19 9.11 -16.65
CA TYR A 149 -0.14 7.68 -16.98
C TYR A 149 -1.33 7.20 -17.82
N GLN A 150 -2.50 7.84 -17.72
CA GLN A 150 -3.61 7.53 -18.60
C GLN A 150 -3.33 7.91 -20.05
N THR A 151 -2.58 8.98 -20.29
CA THR A 151 -2.30 9.47 -21.66
C THR A 151 -1.41 8.53 -22.47
N PHE A 152 -0.68 7.61 -21.82
CA PHE A 152 0.19 6.65 -22.51
C PHE A 152 -0.58 5.61 -23.31
N GLY A 153 -1.88 5.41 -23.03
CA GLY A 153 -2.68 4.40 -23.70
C GLY A 153 -2.21 2.97 -23.38
N TRP A 154 -2.32 2.09 -24.37
CA TRP A 154 -1.83 0.72 -24.26
C TRP A 154 -0.30 0.70 -24.43
N VAL A 155 0.40 0.24 -23.40
CA VAL A 155 1.85 0.02 -23.39
C VAL A 155 2.16 -1.47 -23.19
N GLY A 156 3.42 -1.88 -23.32
CA GLY A 156 3.83 -3.23 -22.93
C GLY A 156 3.44 -3.54 -21.48
N ILE A 157 3.01 -4.77 -21.19
CA ILE A 157 2.57 -5.16 -19.84
C ILE A 157 3.70 -4.99 -18.80
N ASP A 158 4.95 -5.11 -19.22
CA ASP A 158 6.17 -4.88 -18.46
C ASP A 158 6.53 -3.39 -18.32
N GLU A 159 6.00 -2.53 -19.18
CA GLU A 159 6.23 -1.08 -19.17
C GLU A 159 5.20 -0.32 -18.33
N VAL A 160 4.08 -0.94 -17.97
CA VAL A 160 3.01 -0.27 -17.25
C VAL A 160 3.42 0.07 -15.82
N VAL A 161 3.26 1.34 -15.44
CA VAL A 161 3.51 1.76 -14.06
C VAL A 161 2.43 1.18 -13.15
N ALA A 162 2.83 0.37 -12.16
CA ALA A 162 1.92 -0.21 -11.16
C ALA A 162 1.19 0.86 -10.33
N ILE A 163 -0.04 0.55 -9.88
CA ILE A 163 -0.82 1.45 -9.02
C ILE A 163 -0.10 1.62 -7.69
N GLY A 164 0.00 2.84 -7.18
CA GLY A 164 0.78 3.14 -5.99
C GLY A 164 2.27 3.39 -6.24
N HIS A 165 2.81 2.99 -7.39
CA HIS A 165 4.19 3.27 -7.77
C HIS A 165 4.32 4.66 -8.42
N ARG A 166 5.39 5.40 -8.09
CA ARG A 166 5.77 6.70 -8.70
C ARG A 166 4.65 7.75 -8.79
N CYS A 167 3.63 7.67 -7.93
CA CYS A 167 2.51 8.63 -7.90
C CYS A 167 2.23 9.14 -6.48
N ALA A 168 1.94 10.42 -6.36
CA ALA A 168 1.72 11.07 -5.05
C ALA A 168 0.50 10.51 -4.29
N CYS A 169 -0.45 9.89 -5.01
CA CYS A 169 -1.64 9.33 -4.38
C CYS A 169 -1.38 8.02 -3.64
N ARG A 170 -0.29 7.30 -3.93
CA ARG A 170 -0.01 5.95 -3.41
C ARG A 170 -1.22 5.02 -3.52
N GLY A 171 -1.88 5.01 -4.69
CA GLY A 171 -3.04 4.16 -4.97
C GLY A 171 -4.41 4.70 -4.53
N ARG A 172 -4.47 5.82 -3.79
CA ARG A 172 -5.74 6.35 -3.24
C ARG A 172 -6.69 6.99 -4.27
N CYS A 173 -6.23 7.27 -5.49
CA CYS A 173 -7.05 7.89 -6.54
C CYS A 173 -8.06 6.93 -7.21
N LYS A 174 -8.14 5.66 -6.80
CA LYS A 174 -9.06 4.65 -7.34
C LYS A 174 -8.92 4.40 -8.86
N CYS A 175 -7.77 4.70 -9.44
CA CYS A 175 -7.43 4.28 -10.80
C CYS A 175 -7.29 2.76 -10.89
N HIS A 176 -7.39 2.20 -12.09
CA HIS A 176 -7.25 0.77 -12.34
C HIS A 176 -6.35 0.51 -13.56
N ILE A 177 -5.97 -0.76 -13.78
CA ILE A 177 -5.25 -1.19 -14.99
C ILE A 177 -6.21 -2.06 -15.82
N SER A 178 -6.27 -1.79 -17.12
CA SER A 178 -6.89 -2.68 -18.11
C SER A 178 -5.79 -3.51 -18.77
N PHE A 179 -6.09 -4.76 -19.09
CA PHE A 179 -5.18 -5.71 -19.72
C PHE A 179 -5.80 -6.22 -21.02
N ARG A 180 -4.96 -6.50 -22.03
CA ARG A 180 -5.36 -7.21 -23.24
C ARG A 180 -4.23 -8.10 -23.73
#